data_AF-A0A1G3HEA3-F1
#
_entry.id   AF-A0A1G3HEA3-F1
#
_cell.length_a   1.000
_cell.length_b   1.000
_cell.length_c   1.000
_cell.angle_alpha   90.00
_cell.angle_beta   90.00
_cell.angle_gamma   90.00
#
_symmetry.space_group_name_H-M   'P 1'
#
loop_
_entity.id
_entity.type
_entity.pdbx_description
1 polymer ?
#
loop_
_entity_poly.entity_id
_entity_poly.type
_entity_poly.pdbx_seq_one_letter_code
_entity_poly.pdbx_strand_id
1 'polypeptide(L)'
;MRLFLLPLLASPLLAATLGILAARVVRRMPGADCACVVAPLSAVPAGGAGVTAMTAAVPTLLIAADGQCRQHPGVVGRISLSRVGNRAHVASAALICFARGVNDTPKLAALLLAGHALDATAAALAIAMALAAGGLLHARRVAVTMSRRLTRMNHGQGLAANLITAALVLFASKLGLPVSTTHVAVGSIAGIGAGAGTVDWATMRSIALSWVATLPLATMLAWLTTLVVGAS
;
A
#
# COMPACT_ATOMS: atom_id res chain seq x y z
N MET A 1 -17.32 -10.61 22.39
CA MET A 1 -17.62 -10.72 20.93
C MET A 1 -17.57 -9.37 20.19
N ARG A 2 -18.16 -8.28 20.71
CA ARG A 2 -18.25 -6.98 19.99
C ARG A 2 -16.89 -6.35 19.63
N LEU A 3 -15.88 -6.50 20.50
CA LEU A 3 -14.53 -5.95 20.30
C LEU A 3 -13.77 -6.60 19.11
N PHE A 4 -14.13 -7.82 18.72
CA PHE A 4 -13.48 -8.56 17.63
C PHE A 4 -14.18 -8.35 16.28
N LEU A 5 -15.52 -8.33 16.26
CA LEU A 5 -16.27 -8.16 15.00
C LEU A 5 -16.21 -6.73 14.45
N LEU A 6 -16.21 -5.72 15.34
CA LEU A 6 -16.30 -4.32 14.93
C LEU A 6 -15.10 -3.89 14.05
N PRO A 7 -13.83 -4.15 14.43
CA PRO A 7 -12.68 -3.82 13.57
C PRO A 7 -12.70 -4.58 12.24
N LEU A 8 -13.15 -5.82 12.24
CA LEU A 8 -13.24 -6.67 11.04
C LEU A 8 -14.21 -6.13 9.99
N LEU A 9 -15.35 -5.59 10.42
CA LEU A 9 -16.38 -5.04 9.52
C LEU A 9 -16.17 -3.55 9.21
N ALA A 10 -15.66 -2.76 10.16
CA ALA A 10 -15.45 -1.33 9.97
C ALA A 10 -14.21 -1.02 9.10
N SER A 11 -13.17 -1.87 9.18
CA SER A 11 -11.90 -1.65 8.47
C SER A 11 -12.00 -1.57 6.94
N PRO A 12 -12.79 -2.39 6.21
CA PRO A 12 -12.94 -2.23 4.76
C PRO A 12 -13.65 -0.91 4.40
N LEU A 13 -14.63 -0.49 5.19
CA LEU A 13 -15.37 0.75 4.94
C LEU A 13 -14.47 1.97 5.17
N LEU A 14 -13.71 1.97 6.27
CA LEU A 14 -12.71 3.01 6.54
C LEU A 14 -11.63 3.04 5.46
N ALA A 15 -11.15 1.88 5.00
CA ALA A 15 -10.19 1.82 3.91
C ALA A 15 -10.78 2.37 2.61
N ALA A 16 -12.03 2.05 2.31
CA ALA A 16 -12.71 2.55 1.11
C ALA A 16 -12.94 4.06 1.15
N THR A 17 -13.34 4.63 2.29
CA THR A 17 -13.51 6.08 2.43
C THR A 17 -12.18 6.82 2.27
N LEU A 18 -11.12 6.35 2.92
CA LEU A 18 -9.77 6.90 2.75
C LEU A 18 -9.30 6.75 1.30
N GLY A 19 -9.60 5.63 0.63
CA GLY A 19 -9.31 5.41 -0.78
C GLY A 19 -10.02 6.41 -1.69
N ILE A 20 -11.31 6.68 -1.48
CA ILE A 20 -12.07 7.68 -2.25
C ILE A 20 -11.45 9.07 -2.07
N LEU A 21 -11.10 9.44 -0.84
CA LEU A 21 -10.47 10.73 -0.54
C LEU A 21 -9.10 10.83 -1.21
N ALA A 22 -8.28 9.79 -1.12
CA ALA A 22 -6.97 9.75 -1.75
C ALA A 22 -7.08 9.82 -3.28
N ALA A 23 -8.07 9.19 -3.91
CA ALA A 23 -8.31 9.32 -5.35
C ALA A 23 -8.59 10.76 -5.76
N ARG A 24 -9.33 11.54 -4.96
CA ARG A 24 -9.56 12.96 -5.21
C ARG A 24 -8.27 13.78 -5.11
N VAL A 25 -7.41 13.45 -4.15
CA VAL A 25 -6.10 14.10 -3.98
C VAL A 25 -5.17 13.76 -5.15
N VAL A 26 -5.05 12.49 -5.51
CA VAL A 26 -4.21 12.03 -6.63
C VAL A 26 -4.66 12.64 -7.96
N ARG A 27 -5.97 12.82 -8.18
CA ARG A 27 -6.50 13.50 -9.37
C ARG A 27 -6.12 14.98 -9.46
N ARG A 28 -5.81 15.63 -8.34
CA ARG A 28 -5.39 17.05 -8.29
C ARG A 28 -3.88 17.24 -8.42
N MET A 29 -3.09 16.16 -8.37
CA MET A 29 -1.65 16.28 -8.50
C MET A 29 -1.28 16.65 -9.94
N PRO A 30 -0.44 17.67 -10.16
CA PRO A 30 0.00 18.06 -11.49
C PRO A 30 0.78 16.92 -12.15
N GLY A 31 0.57 16.72 -13.45
CA GLY A 31 1.26 15.70 -14.26
C GLY A 31 2.73 16.02 -14.57
N ALA A 32 3.40 16.76 -13.69
CA ALA A 32 4.80 17.12 -13.86
C ALA A 32 5.69 15.99 -13.34
N ASP A 33 6.61 15.55 -14.20
CA ASP A 33 7.41 14.33 -13.95
C ASP A 33 8.83 14.63 -13.42
N CYS A 34 9.19 15.90 -13.28
CA CYS A 34 10.54 16.32 -12.92
C CYS A 34 10.54 17.53 -11.98
N ALA A 35 11.39 17.49 -10.97
CA ALA A 35 11.76 18.65 -10.16
C ALA A 35 13.21 19.02 -10.49
N CYS A 36 13.43 20.21 -11.04
CA CYS A 36 14.75 20.72 -11.38
C CYS A 36 15.16 21.87 -10.47
N VAL A 37 16.43 21.86 -10.06
CA VAL A 37 17.06 22.93 -9.28
C VAL A 37 17.79 23.82 -10.27
N VAL A 38 17.37 25.08 -10.33
CA VAL A 38 17.89 26.08 -11.26
C VAL A 38 18.75 27.08 -10.47
N ALA A 39 20.02 27.22 -10.88
CA ALA A 39 20.89 28.26 -10.38
C ALA A 39 20.40 29.62 -10.90
N PRO A 40 20.41 30.66 -10.06
CA PRO A 40 20.10 32.02 -10.48
C PRO A 40 21.13 32.48 -11.52
N LEU A 41 20.63 33.01 -12.64
CA LEU A 41 21.47 33.64 -13.65
C LEU A 41 22.00 34.97 -13.10
N SER A 42 23.27 35.01 -12.70
CA SER A 42 23.92 36.24 -12.27
C SER A 42 24.14 37.16 -13.47
N ALA A 43 23.23 38.09 -13.72
CA ALA A 43 23.50 39.24 -14.58
C ALA A 43 24.18 40.32 -13.73
N VAL A 44 25.51 40.38 -13.76
CA VAL A 44 26.26 41.53 -13.23
C VAL A 44 26.54 42.48 -14.41
N PRO A 45 25.95 43.68 -14.47
CA PRO A 45 26.47 44.71 -15.34
C PRO A 45 27.84 45.14 -14.80
N ALA A 46 28.85 45.22 -15.67
CA ALA A 46 30.15 45.79 -15.32
C ALA A 46 29.99 47.27 -14.95
N GLY A 47 29.76 47.55 -13.66
CA GLY A 47 29.60 48.89 -13.12
C GLY A 47 30.83 49.30 -12.32
N GLY A 48 31.65 50.17 -12.92
CA GLY A 48 32.51 51.19 -12.30
C GLY A 48 33.39 50.86 -11.09
N ALA A 49 34.67 51.24 -11.19
CA ALA A 49 35.70 51.12 -10.16
C ALA A 49 35.20 51.39 -8.71
N GLY A 50 35.28 50.36 -7.85
CA GLY A 50 35.40 50.53 -6.40
C GLY A 50 34.35 49.83 -5.50
N VAL A 51 33.27 49.27 -6.04
CA VAL A 51 32.23 48.62 -5.20
C VAL A 51 31.93 47.20 -5.70
N THR A 52 32.29 46.19 -4.90
CA THR A 52 31.88 44.79 -5.12
C THR A 52 30.55 44.53 -4.41
N ALA A 53 29.46 44.46 -5.18
CA ALA A 53 28.18 43.99 -4.67
C ALA A 53 28.19 42.46 -4.52
N MET A 54 28.01 41.95 -3.30
CA MET A 54 27.81 40.53 -3.03
C MET A 54 26.32 40.21 -3.10
N THR A 55 25.84 39.61 -4.20
CA THR A 55 24.47 39.10 -4.28
C THR A 55 24.46 37.61 -3.94
N ALA A 56 23.91 37.25 -2.79
CA ALA A 56 23.61 35.85 -2.47
C ALA A 56 22.43 35.39 -3.32
N ALA A 57 22.71 34.58 -4.33
CA ALA A 57 21.72 34.12 -5.26
C ALA A 57 21.30 32.68 -4.87
N VAL A 58 20.03 32.48 -4.53
CA VAL A 58 19.49 31.21 -4.02
C VAL A 58 19.00 30.33 -5.18
N PRO A 59 19.36 29.04 -5.24
CA PRO A 59 18.82 28.13 -6.23
C PRO A 59 17.30 27.97 -6.08
N THR A 60 16.58 27.99 -7.20
CA THR A 60 15.11 27.85 -7.23
C THR A 60 14.73 26.43 -7.64
N LEU A 61 13.75 25.83 -6.95
CA LEU A 61 13.17 24.54 -7.33
C LEU A 61 11.97 24.76 -8.25
N LEU A 62 12.02 24.19 -9.44
CA LEU A 62 10.95 24.26 -10.43
C LEU A 62 10.41 22.85 -10.73
N ILE A 63 9.09 22.70 -10.74
CA ILE A 63 8.43 21.43 -11.06
C ILE A 63 7.86 21.55 -12.47
N ALA A 64 8.39 20.77 -13.41
CA ALA A 64 8.00 20.83 -14.83
C ALA A 64 8.14 19.46 -15.51
N ALA A 65 7.74 19.38 -16.78
CA ALA A 65 7.98 18.19 -17.58
C ALA A 65 9.50 17.95 -17.76
N ASP A 66 9.91 16.69 -17.88
CA ASP A 66 11.34 16.34 -17.93
C ASP A 66 12.07 17.04 -19.09
N GLY A 67 11.41 17.17 -20.25
CA GLY A 67 11.95 17.89 -21.41
C GLY A 67 12.16 19.38 -21.16
N GLN A 68 11.20 20.04 -20.51
CA GLN A 68 11.30 21.46 -20.12
C GLN A 68 12.43 21.67 -19.11
N CYS A 69 12.55 20.77 -18.11
CA CYS A 69 13.68 20.79 -17.17
C CYS A 69 15.04 20.45 -17.84
N ARG A 70 15.10 19.84 -19.03
CA ARG A 70 16.39 19.69 -19.76
C ARG A 70 16.78 20.97 -20.49
N GLN A 71 15.79 21.66 -21.02
CA GLN A 71 15.99 22.82 -21.88
C GLN A 71 16.13 24.12 -21.07
N HIS A 72 15.77 24.11 -19.78
CA HIS A 72 15.87 25.29 -18.94
C HIS A 72 17.35 25.67 -18.68
N PRO A 73 17.78 26.90 -19.02
CA PRO A 73 19.13 27.36 -18.73
C PRO A 73 19.35 27.43 -17.21
N GLY A 74 20.58 27.12 -16.77
CA GLY A 74 20.96 27.17 -15.36
C GLY A 74 20.55 25.97 -14.50
N VAL A 75 20.09 24.86 -15.08
CA VAL A 75 19.77 23.64 -14.30
C VAL A 75 21.04 23.02 -13.74
N VAL A 76 21.13 22.94 -12.41
CA VAL A 76 22.26 22.35 -11.67
C VAL A 76 21.94 20.95 -11.17
N GLY A 77 20.65 20.64 -10.98
CA GLY A 77 20.21 19.36 -10.45
C GLY A 77 18.82 18.98 -10.96
N ARG A 78 18.56 17.67 -11.05
CA ARG A 78 17.29 17.13 -11.55
C ARG A 78 16.88 15.89 -10.78
N ILE A 79 15.62 15.85 -10.37
CA ILE A 79 15.00 14.74 -9.67
C ILE A 79 13.79 14.29 -10.48
N SER A 80 13.81 13.05 -10.96
CA SER A 80 12.69 12.44 -11.68
C SER A 80 11.63 12.00 -10.68
N LEU A 81 10.52 12.72 -10.62
CA LEU A 81 9.39 12.44 -9.73
C LEU A 81 8.74 11.10 -10.06
N SER A 82 8.70 10.72 -11.33
CA SER A 82 8.19 9.42 -11.78
C SER A 82 9.06 8.25 -11.29
N ARG A 83 10.40 8.37 -11.32
CA ARG A 83 11.30 7.34 -10.74
C ARG A 83 11.17 7.24 -9.23
N VAL A 84 11.11 8.38 -8.54
CA VAL A 84 10.90 8.41 -7.08
C VAL A 84 9.56 7.79 -6.73
N GLY A 85 8.49 8.16 -7.44
CA GLY A 85 7.15 7.60 -7.28
C GLY A 85 7.08 6.10 -7.53
N ASN A 86 7.76 5.59 -8.57
CA ASN A 86 7.82 4.15 -8.84
C ASN A 86 8.58 3.39 -7.74
N ARG A 87 9.70 3.93 -7.25
CA ARG A 87 10.43 3.35 -6.12
C ARG A 87 9.57 3.36 -4.85
N ALA A 88 8.87 4.46 -4.58
CA ALA A 88 7.93 4.57 -3.47
C ALA A 88 6.78 3.56 -3.60
N HIS A 89 6.26 3.35 -4.81
CA HIS A 89 5.22 2.35 -5.07
C HIS A 89 5.71 0.93 -4.73
N VAL A 90 6.90 0.55 -5.18
CA VAL A 90 7.49 -0.76 -4.84
C VAL A 90 7.76 -0.86 -3.34
N ALA A 91 8.32 0.18 -2.71
CA ALA A 91 8.54 0.21 -1.26
C ALA A 91 7.23 0.07 -0.46
N SER A 92 6.15 0.70 -0.92
CA SER A 92 4.83 0.59 -0.29
C SER A 92 4.25 -0.82 -0.39
N ALA A 93 4.55 -1.56 -1.47
CA ALA A 93 4.15 -2.96 -1.58
C ALA A 93 4.90 -3.84 -0.56
N ALA A 94 6.21 -3.60 -0.38
CA ALA A 94 6.98 -4.26 0.68
C ALA A 94 6.44 -3.92 2.08
N LEU A 95 6.01 -2.67 2.29
CA LEU A 95 5.40 -2.24 3.54
C LEU A 95 4.08 -2.97 3.85
N ILE A 96 3.24 -3.25 2.84
CA ILE A 96 2.05 -4.12 3.05
C ILE A 96 2.46 -5.53 3.43
N CYS A 97 3.48 -6.11 2.78
CA CYS A 97 3.95 -7.45 3.11
C CYS A 97 4.41 -7.52 4.57
N PHE A 98 5.17 -6.51 5.02
CA PHE A 98 5.57 -6.38 6.42
C PHE A 98 4.35 -6.23 7.35
N ALA A 99 3.43 -5.32 7.03
CA ALA A 99 2.20 -5.10 7.82
C ALA A 99 1.38 -6.38 7.96
N ARG A 100 1.29 -7.19 6.90
CA ARG A 100 0.64 -8.50 6.91
C ARG A 100 1.34 -9.47 7.85
N GLY A 101 2.67 -9.54 7.80
CA GLY A 101 3.45 -10.35 8.74
C GLY A 101 3.19 -9.97 10.20
N VAL A 102 3.25 -8.68 10.54
CA VAL A 102 3.00 -8.19 11.91
C VAL A 102 1.58 -8.53 12.39
N ASN A 103 0.58 -8.46 11.50
CA ASN A 103 -0.82 -8.71 11.85
C ASN A 103 -1.18 -10.21 11.91
N ASP A 104 -0.59 -11.04 11.05
CA ASP A 104 -1.03 -12.44 10.87
C ASP A 104 -0.15 -13.44 11.63
N THR A 105 1.13 -13.14 11.87
CA THR A 105 2.03 -14.03 12.64
C THR A 105 1.51 -14.33 14.05
N PRO A 106 1.04 -13.36 14.86
CA PRO A 106 0.52 -13.66 16.20
C PRO A 106 -0.71 -14.58 16.17
N LYS A 107 -1.56 -14.46 15.14
CA LYS A 107 -2.76 -15.30 14.98
C LYS A 107 -2.41 -16.76 14.68
N LEU A 108 -1.40 -16.97 13.83
CA LEU A 108 -0.90 -18.30 13.49
C LEU A 108 -0.09 -18.91 14.64
N ALA A 109 0.72 -18.10 15.32
CA ALA A 109 1.51 -18.53 16.47
C ALA A 109 0.61 -19.01 17.62
N ALA A 110 -0.50 -18.31 17.88
CA ALA A 110 -1.48 -18.73 18.87
C ALA A 110 -2.04 -20.13 18.60
N LEU A 111 -2.28 -20.49 17.33
CA LEU A 111 -2.78 -21.83 16.96
C LEU A 111 -1.70 -22.91 17.13
N LEU A 112 -0.45 -22.64 16.73
CA LEU A 112 0.65 -23.60 16.84
C LEU A 112 1.07 -23.86 18.29
N LEU A 113 1.09 -22.81 19.12
CA LEU A 113 1.44 -22.92 20.54
C LEU A 113 0.36 -23.63 21.33
N ALA A 114 -0.92 -23.44 20.98
CA ALA A 114 -2.04 -24.14 21.61
C ALA A 114 -1.99 -25.67 21.38
N GLY A 115 -1.37 -26.11 20.28
CA GLY A 115 -1.14 -27.53 20.00
C GLY A 115 0.09 -28.14 20.69
N HIS A 116 0.85 -27.35 21.48
CA HIS A 116 2.14 -27.74 22.08
C HIS A 116 3.15 -28.32 21.08
N ALA A 117 3.01 -28.02 19.78
CA ALA A 117 3.77 -28.70 18.72
C ALA A 117 5.19 -28.15 18.53
N LEU A 118 5.42 -26.87 18.85
CA LEU A 118 6.67 -26.15 18.62
C LEU A 118 6.91 -25.11 19.72
N ASP A 119 8.17 -24.76 19.97
CA ASP A 119 8.50 -23.59 20.77
C ASP A 119 8.22 -22.28 20.00
N ALA A 120 8.24 -21.14 20.70
CA ALA A 120 7.86 -19.86 20.12
C ALA A 120 8.76 -19.43 18.94
N THR A 121 10.05 -19.74 19.02
CA THR A 121 11.05 -19.42 18.00
C THR A 121 10.88 -20.26 16.74
N ALA A 122 10.72 -21.57 16.87
CA ALA A 122 10.50 -22.47 15.75
C ALA A 122 9.14 -22.21 15.10
N ALA A 123 8.10 -21.93 15.90
CA ALA A 123 6.79 -21.54 15.37
C ALA A 123 6.87 -20.26 14.52
N ALA A 124 7.58 -19.23 15.00
CA ALA A 124 7.76 -17.98 14.24
C ALA A 124 8.52 -18.21 12.92
N LEU A 125 9.59 -19.01 12.93
CA LEU A 125 10.34 -19.34 11.72
C LEU A 125 9.52 -20.17 10.73
N ALA A 126 8.79 -21.18 11.21
CA ALA A 126 7.91 -22.00 10.38
C ALA A 126 6.81 -21.17 9.72
N ILE A 127 6.17 -20.26 10.48
CA ILE A 127 5.16 -19.33 9.95
C ILE A 127 5.78 -18.41 8.89
N ALA A 128 6.95 -17.83 9.16
CA ALA A 128 7.63 -16.95 8.20
C ALA A 128 7.94 -17.67 6.88
N MET A 129 8.47 -18.90 6.96
CA MET A 129 8.77 -19.72 5.79
C MET A 129 7.50 -20.11 5.02
N ALA A 130 6.43 -20.51 5.72
CA ALA A 130 5.16 -20.87 5.09
C ALA A 130 4.51 -19.66 4.38
N LEU A 131 4.50 -18.49 5.02
CA LEU A 131 3.99 -17.26 4.42
C LEU A 131 4.82 -16.83 3.20
N ALA A 132 6.14 -16.94 3.27
CA ALA A 132 7.04 -16.65 2.15
C ALA A 132 6.80 -17.61 0.97
N ALA A 133 6.75 -18.92 1.22
CA ALA A 133 6.50 -19.93 0.21
C ALA A 133 5.12 -19.76 -0.44
N GLY A 134 4.06 -19.57 0.35
CA GLY A 134 2.72 -19.33 -0.16
C GLY A 134 2.64 -18.06 -1.02
N GLY A 135 3.32 -17.00 -0.61
CA GLY A 135 3.46 -15.76 -1.37
C GLY A 135 4.12 -15.98 -2.73
N LEU A 136 5.25 -16.67 -2.78
CA LEU A 136 5.98 -16.95 -4.02
C LEU A 136 5.14 -17.77 -5.01
N LEU A 137 4.38 -18.74 -4.52
CA LEU A 137 3.60 -19.65 -5.36
C LEU A 137 2.31 -19.01 -5.91
N HIS A 138 1.59 -18.24 -5.09
CA HIS A 138 0.21 -17.84 -5.41
C HIS A 138 -0.05 -16.33 -5.50
N ALA A 139 0.89 -15.47 -5.07
CA ALA A 139 0.63 -14.02 -5.02
C ALA A 139 0.29 -13.41 -6.38
N ARG A 140 0.85 -13.92 -7.49
CA ARG A 140 0.61 -13.39 -8.84
C ARG A 140 -0.87 -13.42 -9.23
N ARG A 141 -1.58 -14.52 -8.96
CA ARG A 141 -2.99 -14.67 -9.35
C ARG A 141 -3.89 -13.69 -8.59
N VAL A 142 -3.61 -13.52 -7.29
CA VAL A 142 -4.33 -12.56 -6.44
C VAL A 142 -4.03 -11.13 -6.88
N ALA A 143 -2.75 -10.80 -7.09
CA ALA A 143 -2.33 -9.47 -7.52
C ALA A 143 -2.98 -9.07 -8.86
N VAL A 144 -3.06 -9.97 -9.84
CA VAL A 144 -3.74 -9.71 -11.12
C VAL A 144 -5.23 -9.44 -10.94
N THR A 145 -5.90 -10.20 -10.07
CA THR A 145 -7.33 -9.98 -9.79
C THR A 145 -7.56 -8.60 -9.17
N MET A 146 -6.75 -8.21 -8.19
CA MET A 146 -6.89 -6.93 -7.51
C MET A 146 -6.47 -5.72 -8.36
N SER A 147 -5.45 -5.86 -9.20
CA SER A 147 -4.89 -4.75 -9.98
C SER A 147 -5.46 -4.57 -11.38
N ARG A 148 -6.09 -5.62 -11.95
CA ARG A 148 -6.60 -5.57 -13.33
C ARG A 148 -8.09 -5.87 -13.46
N ARG A 149 -8.63 -6.74 -12.59
CA ARG A 149 -10.06 -7.13 -12.66
C ARG A 149 -10.92 -6.24 -11.78
N LEU A 150 -10.48 -5.92 -10.57
CA LEU A 150 -11.26 -5.10 -9.64
C LEU A 150 -11.33 -3.62 -10.03
N THR A 151 -10.21 -3.04 -10.46
CA THR A 151 -10.13 -1.64 -10.91
C THR A 151 -8.88 -1.43 -11.75
N ARG A 152 -8.91 -0.49 -12.70
CA ARG A 152 -7.71 -0.05 -13.44
C ARG A 152 -7.05 1.10 -12.69
N MET A 153 -5.84 0.88 -12.19
CA MET A 153 -5.09 1.88 -11.41
C MET A 153 -3.76 2.23 -12.07
N ASN A 154 -3.36 3.49 -11.94
CA ASN A 154 -2.00 3.93 -12.22
C ASN A 154 -1.08 3.78 -10.99
N HIS A 155 0.21 4.06 -11.14
CA HIS A 155 1.21 3.93 -10.07
C HIS A 155 0.89 4.77 -8.82
N GLY A 156 0.41 6.01 -9.00
CA GLY A 156 0.05 6.90 -7.89
C GLY A 156 -1.15 6.40 -7.09
N GLN A 157 -2.18 5.93 -7.79
CA GLN A 157 -3.35 5.29 -7.20
C GLN A 157 -2.98 4.02 -6.43
N GLY A 158 -2.13 3.18 -7.02
CA GLY A 158 -1.64 1.97 -6.36
C GLY A 158 -0.78 2.28 -5.14
N LEU A 159 0.06 3.32 -5.19
CA LEU A 159 0.87 3.77 -4.04
C LEU A 159 -0.04 4.22 -2.90
N ALA A 160 -1.04 5.07 -3.19
CA ALA A 160 -2.01 5.51 -2.20
C ALA A 160 -2.77 4.34 -1.57
N ALA A 161 -3.25 3.40 -2.41
CA ALA A 161 -3.96 2.21 -1.93
C ALA A 161 -3.08 1.39 -0.97
N ASN A 162 -1.80 1.23 -1.31
CA ASN A 162 -0.83 0.49 -0.53
C ASN A 162 -0.54 1.15 0.82
N LEU A 163 -0.31 2.47 0.83
CA LEU A 163 -0.05 3.23 2.05
C LEU A 163 -1.23 3.23 3.01
N ILE A 164 -2.46 3.42 2.50
CA ILE A 164 -3.69 3.33 3.32
C ILE A 164 -3.79 1.94 3.96
N THR A 165 -3.58 0.89 3.16
CA THR A 165 -3.64 -0.48 3.65
C THR A 165 -2.61 -0.75 4.73
N ALA A 166 -1.36 -0.42 4.47
CA ALA A 166 -0.26 -0.60 5.41
C ALA A 166 -0.47 0.19 6.70
N ALA A 167 -0.88 1.46 6.60
CA ALA A 167 -1.12 2.32 7.75
C ALA A 167 -2.24 1.78 8.64
N LEU A 168 -3.39 1.42 8.06
CA LEU A 168 -4.52 0.86 8.81
C LEU A 168 -4.17 -0.47 9.49
N VAL A 169 -3.49 -1.37 8.77
CA VAL A 169 -3.10 -2.67 9.32
C VAL A 169 -2.08 -2.51 10.43
N LEU A 170 -1.01 -1.73 10.23
CA LEU A 170 0.00 -1.51 11.27
C LEU A 170 -0.57 -0.81 12.49
N PHE A 171 -1.45 0.16 12.29
CA PHE A 171 -2.13 0.85 13.38
C PHE A 171 -3.00 -0.11 14.20
N ALA A 172 -3.81 -0.95 13.53
CA ALA A 172 -4.60 -1.98 14.19
C ALA A 172 -3.73 -3.00 14.93
N SER A 173 -2.64 -3.47 14.32
CA SER A 173 -1.68 -4.39 14.95
C SER A 173 -1.04 -3.77 16.19
N LYS A 174 -0.69 -2.48 16.16
CA LYS A 174 -0.13 -1.77 17.33
C LYS A 174 -1.13 -1.73 18.50
N LEU A 175 -2.42 -1.65 18.20
CA LEU A 175 -3.50 -1.69 19.19
C LEU A 175 -3.89 -3.12 19.60
N GLY A 176 -3.22 -4.15 19.06
CA GLY A 176 -3.58 -5.55 19.29
C GLY A 176 -4.94 -5.95 18.71
N LEU A 177 -5.49 -5.16 17.78
CA LEU A 177 -6.80 -5.41 17.18
C LEU A 177 -6.64 -6.32 15.96
N PRO A 178 -7.26 -7.52 15.95
CA PRO A 178 -7.18 -8.40 14.80
C PRO A 178 -8.00 -7.82 13.64
N VAL A 179 -7.32 -7.51 12.54
CA VAL A 179 -7.97 -7.06 11.30
C VAL A 179 -7.71 -8.02 10.15
N SER A 180 -8.62 -8.03 9.17
CA SER A 180 -8.44 -8.76 7.91
C SER A 180 -7.68 -7.89 6.91
N THR A 181 -6.41 -8.22 6.64
CA THR A 181 -5.59 -7.46 5.70
C THR A 181 -6.16 -7.49 4.28
N THR A 182 -6.88 -8.55 3.90
CA THR A 182 -7.55 -8.66 2.60
C THR A 182 -8.73 -7.72 2.49
N HIS A 183 -9.56 -7.59 3.53
CA HIS A 183 -10.68 -6.64 3.55
C HIS A 183 -10.18 -5.19 3.47
N VAL A 184 -9.14 -4.86 4.23
CA VAL A 184 -8.53 -3.51 4.19
C VAL A 184 -7.94 -3.22 2.80
N ALA A 185 -7.18 -4.16 2.24
CA ALA A 185 -6.57 -3.99 0.93
C ALA A 185 -7.62 -3.83 -0.19
N VAL A 186 -8.63 -4.71 -0.22
CA VAL A 186 -9.72 -4.64 -1.20
C VAL A 186 -10.54 -3.36 -1.00
N GLY A 187 -10.85 -2.98 0.24
CA GLY A 187 -11.54 -1.73 0.55
C GLY A 187 -10.78 -0.51 0.04
N SER A 188 -9.48 -0.42 0.32
CA SER A 188 -8.62 0.66 -0.16
C SER A 188 -8.56 0.74 -1.69
N ILE A 189 -8.34 -0.40 -2.36
CA ILE A 189 -8.28 -0.50 -3.82
C ILE A 189 -9.63 -0.15 -4.48
N ALA A 190 -10.72 -0.72 -3.96
CA ALA A 190 -12.07 -0.43 -4.45
C ALA A 190 -12.46 1.03 -4.19
N GLY A 191 -12.07 1.60 -3.05
CA GLY A 191 -12.28 3.01 -2.73
C GLY A 191 -11.55 3.95 -3.69
N ILE A 192 -10.27 3.67 -3.96
CA ILE A 192 -9.49 4.40 -4.97
C ILE A 192 -10.17 4.30 -6.34
N GLY A 193 -10.58 3.10 -6.73
CA GLY A 193 -11.32 2.87 -7.97
C GLY A 193 -12.66 3.62 -8.00
N ALA A 194 -13.38 3.69 -6.87
CA ALA A 194 -14.71 4.31 -6.80
C ALA A 194 -14.59 5.82 -6.93
N GLY A 195 -13.63 6.43 -6.22
CA GLY A 195 -13.28 7.84 -6.41
C GLY A 195 -12.72 8.14 -7.80
N ALA A 196 -12.26 7.12 -8.53
CA ALA A 196 -11.83 7.22 -9.91
C ALA A 196 -12.89 6.82 -10.96
N GLY A 197 -14.04 6.26 -10.58
CA GLY A 197 -15.04 5.74 -11.52
C GLY A 197 -14.59 4.50 -12.32
N THR A 198 -13.65 3.71 -11.80
CA THR A 198 -13.03 2.58 -12.52
C THR A 198 -13.27 1.20 -11.89
N VAL A 199 -14.19 1.10 -10.92
CA VAL A 199 -14.50 -0.16 -10.22
C VAL A 199 -15.32 -1.10 -11.10
N ASP A 200 -14.90 -2.35 -11.14
CA ASP A 200 -15.74 -3.45 -11.60
C ASP A 200 -16.58 -4.01 -10.44
N TRP A 201 -17.86 -3.64 -10.42
CA TRP A 201 -18.81 -4.07 -9.41
C TRP A 201 -19.14 -5.56 -9.47
N ALA A 202 -19.04 -6.20 -10.64
CA ALA A 202 -19.25 -7.64 -10.76
C ALA A 202 -18.12 -8.40 -10.07
N THR A 203 -16.87 -7.98 -10.31
CA THR A 203 -15.69 -8.51 -9.61
C THR A 203 -15.76 -8.23 -8.10
N MET A 204 -16.13 -7.01 -7.69
CA MET A 204 -16.29 -6.67 -6.26
C MET A 204 -17.34 -7.54 -5.57
N ARG A 205 -18.49 -7.76 -6.22
CA ARG A 205 -19.54 -8.67 -5.72
C ARG A 205 -19.03 -10.10 -5.59
N SER A 206 -18.29 -10.60 -6.58
CA SER A 206 -17.69 -11.95 -6.51
C SER A 206 -16.72 -12.09 -5.34
N ILE A 207 -15.94 -11.04 -5.04
CA ILE A 207 -15.03 -11.02 -3.88
C ILE A 207 -15.83 -10.99 -2.57
N ALA A 208 -16.85 -10.13 -2.47
CA ALA A 208 -17.69 -10.06 -1.27
C ALA A 208 -18.40 -11.40 -0.98
N LEU A 209 -18.90 -12.07 -2.02
CA LEU A 209 -19.51 -13.39 -1.89
C LEU A 209 -18.51 -14.45 -1.40
N SER A 210 -17.26 -14.40 -1.86
CA SER A 210 -16.25 -15.35 -1.38
C SER A 210 -15.92 -15.16 0.09
N TRP A 211 -15.91 -13.92 0.60
CA TRP A 211 -15.72 -13.66 2.02
C TRP A 211 -16.82 -14.27 2.88
N VAL A 212 -18.08 -14.10 2.47
CA VAL A 212 -19.22 -14.68 3.18
C VAL A 212 -19.19 -16.20 3.10
N ALA A 213 -18.89 -16.76 1.92
CA ALA A 213 -18.82 -18.21 1.71
C ALA A 213 -17.66 -18.89 2.44
N THR A 214 -16.58 -18.16 2.75
CA THR A 214 -15.40 -18.73 3.44
C THR A 214 -15.74 -19.18 4.87
N LEU A 215 -16.59 -18.44 5.58
CA LEU A 215 -17.00 -18.78 6.96
C LEU A 215 -17.73 -20.14 7.07
N PRO A 216 -18.84 -20.40 6.35
CA PRO A 216 -19.56 -21.67 6.45
C PRO A 216 -18.71 -22.85 5.98
N LEU A 217 -17.88 -22.65 4.94
CA LEU A 217 -16.97 -23.70 4.47
C LEU A 217 -15.91 -24.04 5.53
N ALA A 218 -15.31 -23.03 6.16
CA ALA A 218 -14.35 -23.24 7.23
C ALA A 218 -14.98 -23.95 8.44
N THR A 219 -16.19 -23.55 8.85
CA THR A 219 -16.91 -24.22 9.95
C THR A 219 -17.27 -25.65 9.61
N MET A 220 -17.70 -25.92 8.37
CA MET A 220 -18.04 -27.27 7.92
C MET A 220 -16.81 -28.17 7.92
N LEU A 221 -15.68 -27.70 7.39
CA LEU A 221 -14.43 -28.45 7.40
C LEU A 221 -13.93 -28.71 8.82
N ALA A 222 -13.96 -27.71 9.70
CA ALA A 222 -13.59 -27.88 11.10
C ALA A 222 -14.46 -28.95 11.77
N TRP A 223 -15.78 -28.88 11.61
CA TRP A 223 -16.71 -29.86 12.15
C TRP A 223 -16.42 -31.28 11.62
N LEU A 224 -16.22 -31.43 10.31
CA LEU A 224 -15.85 -32.73 9.72
C LEU A 224 -14.55 -33.29 10.29
N THR A 225 -13.52 -32.46 10.48
CA THR A 225 -12.26 -32.91 11.09
C THR A 225 -12.43 -33.38 12.53
N THR A 226 -13.31 -32.73 13.31
CA THR A 226 -13.59 -33.18 14.68
C THR A 226 -14.29 -34.54 14.72
N LEU A 227 -15.11 -34.87 13.72
CA LEU A 227 -15.71 -36.21 13.63
C LEU A 227 -14.69 -37.28 13.31
N VAL A 228 -13.69 -36.98 12.46
CA VAL A 228 -12.63 -37.93 12.11
C VAL A 228 -11.69 -38.18 13.29
N VAL A 229 -11.27 -37.13 14.00
CA VAL A 229 -10.35 -37.23 15.15
C VAL A 229 -11.06 -37.73 16.41
N GLY A 230 -12.35 -37.41 16.59
CA GLY A 230 -13.15 -37.91 17.72
C GLY A 230 -13.65 -39.36 17.55
N ALA A 231 -13.51 -39.94 16.35
CA ALA A 231 -13.82 -41.34 16.07
C ALA A 231 -12.61 -42.29 16.23
N SER A 232 -11.45 -41.75 16.64
CA SER A 232 -10.21 -42.48 16.96
C SER A 232 -9.88 -42.34 18.44
#